data_AF-A0A1L8E7Y5-F1
#
_entry.id   AF-A0A1L8E7Y5-F1
#
_cell.length_a   1.000
_cell.length_b   1.000
_cell.length_c   1.000
_cell.angle_alpha   90.00
_cell.angle_beta   90.00
_cell.angle_gamma   90.00
#
_symmetry.space_group_name_H-M   'P 1'
#
loop_
_entity.id
_entity.type
_entity.pdbx_description
1 polymer ?
#
loop_
_entity_poly.entity_id
_entity_poly.type
_entity_poly.pdbx_seq_one_letter_code
_entity_poly.pdbx_strand_id
1 'polypeptide(L)'
;MPFFPFWVHIRIGLAVAFSAAGFLLVGFANAEWMALLGVIITSASSGIGETTFLAYSSNFNKNVVSTWSSGTGGAGVIGSLSYATLRSLGVSPRDTMLIMLIFPFIEALSFWILLRRPATVLPVTHVDSTEQLIVDDKPLEGFKEKFSYIKQLVKYMVPLALVYFFEYFINQGLFELVFFENSVLDQASQYRWLNVDYQIGVFISRSSVNIFQLDKIWLMSVFQFINVAYFLTEVIYFYTPSIWITFAIVLWEGLLGGGAYVNTFYRMSKEIPPGRRQFAMAMVVQSDSYGIALAGFLSIPVHNAICSLPAAVRSITW
;
A
#
# COMPACT_ATOMS: atom_id res chain seq x y z
N MET A 1 -4.87 2.72 15.19
CA MET A 1 -4.56 1.84 16.33
C MET A 1 -5.80 1.08 16.82
N PRO A 2 -5.77 -0.26 16.80
CA PRO A 2 -6.92 -1.14 17.11
C PRO A 2 -7.27 -1.24 18.60
N PHE A 3 -6.45 -0.63 19.48
CA PHE A 3 -6.64 -0.66 20.93
C PHE A 3 -7.25 0.62 21.52
N PHE A 4 -7.42 1.68 20.71
CA PHE A 4 -7.95 2.98 21.15
C PHE A 4 -9.41 3.20 20.72
N PRO A 5 -10.17 4.06 21.43
CA PRO A 5 -11.52 4.45 21.03
C PRO A 5 -11.60 4.91 19.56
N PHE A 6 -12.65 4.48 18.87
CA PHE A 6 -12.80 4.67 17.43
C PHE A 6 -13.38 6.05 17.08
N TRP A 7 -12.63 7.11 17.38
CA TRP A 7 -13.00 8.49 17.06
C TRP A 7 -12.64 8.84 15.62
N VAL A 8 -13.46 8.37 14.68
CA VAL A 8 -13.21 8.46 13.22
C VAL A 8 -12.88 9.89 12.79
N HIS A 9 -13.68 10.89 13.19
CA HIS A 9 -13.47 12.27 12.80
C HIS A 9 -12.13 12.86 13.27
N ILE A 10 -11.70 12.54 14.49
CA ILE A 10 -10.41 12.99 15.03
C ILE A 10 -9.26 12.33 14.26
N ARG A 11 -9.37 11.02 14.00
CA ARG A 11 -8.34 10.27 13.27
C ARG A 11 -8.17 10.76 11.84
N ILE A 12 -9.27 11.00 11.12
CA ILE A 12 -9.21 11.56 9.76
C ILE A 12 -8.72 13.02 9.78
N GLY A 13 -9.14 13.82 10.77
CA GLY A 13 -8.59 15.17 11.00
C GLY A 13 -7.07 15.16 11.14
N LEU A 14 -6.53 14.25 11.94
CA LEU A 14 -5.09 14.07 12.10
C LEU A 14 -4.41 13.57 10.82
N ALA A 15 -5.01 12.61 10.11
CA ALA A 15 -4.48 12.11 8.84
C ALA A 15 -4.34 13.24 7.81
N VAL A 16 -5.40 14.02 7.59
CA VAL A 16 -5.39 15.18 6.66
C VAL A 16 -4.35 16.22 7.08
N ALA A 17 -4.31 16.59 8.36
CA ALA A 17 -3.37 17.58 8.87
C ALA A 17 -1.91 17.12 8.69
N PHE A 18 -1.62 15.85 9.00
CA PHE A 18 -0.29 15.28 8.81
C PHE A 18 0.07 15.16 7.34
N SER A 19 -0.86 14.78 6.46
CA SER A 19 -0.58 14.73 5.02
C SER A 19 -0.21 16.12 4.51
N ALA A 20 -0.99 17.16 4.84
CA ALA A 20 -0.70 18.54 4.44
C ALA A 20 0.64 19.03 5.01
N ALA A 21 0.92 18.76 6.28
CA ALA A 21 2.19 19.12 6.92
C ALA A 21 3.39 18.43 6.25
N GLY A 22 3.25 17.15 5.89
CA GLY A 22 4.29 16.39 5.21
C GLY A 22 4.64 16.95 3.82
N PHE A 23 3.63 17.26 3.00
CA PHE A 23 3.84 17.92 1.70
C PHE A 23 4.51 19.29 1.85
N LEU A 24 4.08 20.11 2.84
CA LEU A 24 4.68 21.40 3.12
C LEU A 24 6.14 21.27 3.56
N LEU A 25 6.45 20.34 4.48
CA LEU A 25 7.82 20.12 4.96
C LEU A 25 8.76 19.69 3.84
N VAL A 26 8.32 18.79 2.95
CA VAL A 26 9.13 18.36 1.79
C VAL A 26 9.27 19.51 0.78
N GLY A 27 8.19 20.24 0.49
CA GLY A 27 8.21 21.35 -0.46
C GLY A 27 9.10 22.53 -0.01
N PHE A 28 9.16 22.80 1.29
CA PHE A 28 9.99 23.86 1.87
C PHE A 28 11.30 23.35 2.52
N ALA A 29 11.70 22.11 2.24
CA ALA A 29 12.90 21.54 2.82
C ALA A 29 14.16 22.29 2.34
N ASN A 30 14.86 22.93 3.28
CA ASN A 30 16.19 23.52 3.04
C ASN A 30 17.33 22.62 3.54
N ALA A 31 16.98 21.51 4.20
CA ALA A 31 17.91 20.52 4.71
C ALA A 31 17.29 19.12 4.56
N GLU A 32 18.13 18.11 4.36
CA GLU A 32 17.71 16.73 4.12
C GLU A 32 16.83 16.19 5.27
N TRP A 33 17.18 16.49 6.52
CA TRP A 33 16.40 16.06 7.69
C TRP A 33 14.96 16.60 7.67
N MET A 34 14.72 17.78 7.09
CA MET A 34 13.37 18.34 6.96
C MET A 34 12.54 17.55 5.95
N ALA A 35 13.15 17.17 4.82
CA ALA A 35 12.50 16.32 3.83
C ALA A 35 12.18 14.95 4.41
N LEU A 36 13.14 14.33 5.12
CA LEU A 36 12.93 13.05 5.82
C LEU A 36 11.83 13.14 6.86
N LEU A 37 11.79 14.20 7.67
CA LEU A 37 10.72 14.44 8.64
C LEU A 37 9.37 14.56 7.94
N GLY A 38 9.30 15.29 6.82
CA GLY A 38 8.07 15.39 6.02
C GLY A 38 7.60 14.04 5.50
N VAL A 39 8.51 13.18 5.02
CA VAL A 39 8.20 11.80 4.62
C VAL A 39 7.67 10.97 5.79
N ILE A 40 8.27 11.08 6.98
CA ILE A 40 7.81 10.40 8.21
C ILE A 40 6.40 10.83 8.59
N ILE A 41 6.10 12.14 8.54
CA ILE A 41 4.77 12.67 8.87
C ILE A 41 3.73 12.22 7.83
N THR A 42 4.07 12.21 6.54
CA THR A 42 3.19 11.66 5.49
C THR A 42 2.94 10.17 5.68
N SER A 43 3.96 9.39 6.07
CA SER A 43 3.79 7.97 6.39
C SER A 43 2.86 7.76 7.60
N ALA A 44 3.01 8.57 8.65
CA ALA A 44 2.11 8.54 9.80
C ALA A 44 0.66 8.86 9.41
N SER A 45 0.45 9.84 8.51
CA SER A 45 -0.87 10.15 7.95
C SER A 45 -1.49 8.93 7.26
N SER A 46 -0.75 8.27 6.35
CA SER A 46 -1.21 7.09 5.62
C SER A 46 -1.61 5.96 6.57
N GLY A 47 -0.79 5.65 7.58
CA GLY A 47 -1.12 4.61 8.57
C GLY A 47 -2.36 4.93 9.42
N ILE A 48 -2.55 6.20 9.80
CA ILE A 48 -3.76 6.64 10.52
C ILE A 48 -4.99 6.55 9.61
N GLY A 49 -4.90 7.06 8.38
CA GLY A 49 -5.98 7.08 7.40
C GLY A 49 -6.42 5.68 7.01
N GLU A 50 -5.50 4.84 6.56
CA GLU A 50 -5.80 3.49 6.08
C GLU A 50 -6.41 2.62 7.17
N THR A 51 -5.79 2.57 8.36
CA THR A 51 -6.34 1.78 9.47
C THR A 51 -7.73 2.28 9.90
N THR A 52 -8.02 3.57 9.73
CA THR A 52 -9.30 4.16 10.09
C THR A 52 -10.36 3.88 9.03
N PHE A 53 -10.08 4.17 7.75
CA PHE A 53 -11.04 3.98 6.66
C PHE A 53 -11.36 2.51 6.42
N LEU A 54 -10.35 1.63 6.44
CA LEU A 54 -10.58 0.21 6.25
C LEU A 54 -11.40 -0.39 7.39
N ALA A 55 -11.12 0.00 8.64
CA ALA A 55 -11.94 -0.37 9.78
C ALA A 55 -13.36 0.24 9.68
N TYR A 56 -13.50 1.47 9.20
CA TYR A 56 -14.81 2.12 9.04
C TYR A 56 -15.64 1.47 7.94
N SER A 57 -15.00 0.90 6.91
CA SER A 57 -15.66 0.19 5.81
C SER A 57 -16.50 -1.01 6.28
N SER A 58 -16.19 -1.59 7.45
CA SER A 58 -16.96 -2.71 8.00
C SER A 58 -18.40 -2.36 8.34
N ASN A 59 -18.71 -1.06 8.47
CA ASN A 59 -20.06 -0.55 8.74
C ASN A 59 -20.90 -0.41 7.46
N PHE A 60 -20.34 -0.69 6.29
CA PHE A 60 -21.01 -0.58 5.00
C PHE A 60 -21.13 -1.95 4.31
N ASN A 61 -21.75 -1.96 3.12
CA ASN A 61 -21.86 -3.17 2.30
C ASN A 61 -20.47 -3.77 2.01
N LYS A 62 -20.36 -5.10 1.93
CA LYS A 62 -19.12 -5.84 1.61
C LYS A 62 -18.44 -5.35 0.32
N ASN A 63 -19.19 -4.84 -0.66
CA ASN A 63 -18.64 -4.27 -1.89
C ASN A 63 -17.79 -3.00 -1.64
N VAL A 64 -17.96 -2.33 -0.49
CA VAL A 64 -17.18 -1.13 -0.13
C VAL A 64 -15.69 -1.45 0.04
N VAL A 65 -15.34 -2.67 0.49
CA VAL A 65 -13.93 -3.10 0.59
C VAL A 65 -13.28 -3.17 -0.79
N SER A 66 -14.01 -3.66 -1.80
CA SER A 66 -13.54 -3.69 -3.18
C SER A 66 -13.40 -2.28 -3.76
N THR A 67 -14.39 -1.39 -3.56
CA THR A 67 -14.29 -0.01 -4.06
C THR A 67 -13.22 0.81 -3.33
N TRP A 68 -13.01 0.57 -2.04
CA TRP A 68 -11.90 1.13 -1.26
C TRP A 68 -10.55 0.69 -1.83
N SER A 69 -10.39 -0.62 -2.08
CA SER A 69 -9.17 -1.16 -2.64
C SER A 69 -8.91 -0.62 -4.06
N SER A 70 -9.93 -0.60 -4.92
CA SER A 70 -9.79 0.00 -6.26
C SER A 70 -9.44 1.49 -6.19
N GLY A 71 -10.10 2.26 -5.31
CA GLY A 71 -9.84 3.68 -5.12
C GLY A 71 -8.42 3.99 -4.64
N THR A 72 -7.87 3.17 -3.73
CA THR A 72 -6.47 3.30 -3.28
C THR A 72 -5.47 2.93 -4.37
N GLY A 73 -5.76 1.94 -5.22
CA GLY A 73 -4.95 1.68 -6.42
C GLY A 73 -5.01 2.85 -7.43
N GLY A 74 -6.19 3.42 -7.63
CA GLY A 74 -6.39 4.59 -8.49
C GLY A 74 -5.65 5.83 -7.95
N ALA A 75 -5.62 6.02 -6.63
CA ALA A 75 -4.84 7.06 -5.99
C ALA A 75 -3.33 6.90 -6.25
N GLY A 76 -2.82 5.65 -6.29
CA GLY A 76 -1.44 5.35 -6.66
C GLY A 76 -1.11 5.77 -8.10
N VAL A 77 -1.99 5.44 -9.06
CA VAL A 77 -1.84 5.84 -10.46
C VAL A 77 -1.93 7.35 -10.61
N ILE A 78 -2.97 7.98 -10.06
CA ILE A 78 -3.17 9.44 -10.14
C ILE A 78 -2.00 10.17 -9.49
N GLY A 79 -1.55 9.75 -8.30
CA GLY A 79 -0.44 10.37 -7.59
C GLY A 79 0.88 10.28 -8.36
N SER A 80 1.27 9.07 -8.77
CA SER A 80 2.51 8.84 -9.52
C SER A 80 2.51 9.54 -10.88
N LEU A 81 1.41 9.44 -11.63
CA LEU A 81 1.27 10.08 -12.94
C LEU A 81 1.25 11.60 -12.84
N SER A 82 0.58 12.17 -11.84
CA SER A 82 0.56 13.63 -11.61
C SER A 82 1.97 14.14 -11.31
N TYR A 83 2.70 13.44 -10.43
CA TYR A 83 4.07 13.80 -10.10
C TYR A 83 5.00 13.70 -11.33
N ALA A 84 4.96 12.55 -12.03
CA ALA A 84 5.78 12.32 -13.22
C ALA A 84 5.50 13.38 -14.31
N THR A 85 4.22 13.67 -14.57
CA THR A 85 3.81 14.65 -15.57
C THR A 85 4.28 16.06 -15.21
N LEU A 86 4.07 16.51 -13.97
CA LEU A 86 4.53 17.83 -13.52
C LEU A 86 6.05 17.98 -13.66
N ARG A 87 6.80 16.94 -13.32
CA ARG A 87 8.26 16.92 -13.48
C ARG A 87 8.69 16.93 -14.96
N SER A 88 7.99 16.20 -15.83
CA SER A 88 8.23 16.23 -17.28
C SER A 88 7.88 17.58 -17.92
N LEU A 89 6.93 18.32 -17.35
CA LEU A 89 6.59 19.69 -17.76
C LEU A 89 7.57 20.76 -17.23
N GLY A 90 8.63 20.36 -16.52
CA GLY A 90 9.64 21.26 -16.00
C GLY A 90 9.26 21.98 -14.69
N VAL A 91 8.13 21.64 -14.07
CA VAL A 91 7.72 22.21 -12.77
C VAL A 91 8.68 21.75 -11.68
N SER A 92 9.23 22.66 -10.88
CA SER A 92 10.24 22.34 -9.85
C SER A 92 9.73 21.28 -8.84
N PRO A 93 10.61 20.51 -8.16
CA PRO A 93 10.17 19.52 -7.17
C PRO A 93 9.36 20.17 -6.03
N ARG A 94 9.79 21.36 -5.61
CA ARG A 94 9.09 22.17 -4.61
C ARG A 94 7.67 22.50 -5.05
N ASP A 95 7.52 23.10 -6.24
CA ASP A 95 6.20 23.52 -6.72
C ASP A 95 5.31 22.31 -6.99
N THR A 96 5.89 21.19 -7.43
CA THR A 96 5.17 19.91 -7.59
C THR A 96 4.56 19.46 -6.26
N MET A 97 5.35 19.45 -5.17
CA MET A 97 4.83 19.08 -3.84
C MET A 97 3.75 20.05 -3.34
N LEU A 98 3.88 21.35 -3.63
CA LEU A 98 2.87 22.35 -3.27
C LEU A 98 1.58 22.19 -4.07
N ILE A 99 1.66 21.86 -5.37
CA ILE A 99 0.48 21.56 -6.20
C ILE A 99 -0.24 20.30 -5.67
N MET A 100 0.52 19.29 -5.24
CA MET A 100 -0.05 18.05 -4.70
C MET A 100 -0.77 18.21 -3.34
N LEU A 101 -0.70 19.38 -2.68
CA LEU A 101 -1.54 19.71 -1.52
C LEU A 101 -3.04 19.68 -1.80
N ILE A 102 -3.43 19.66 -3.08
CA ILE A 102 -4.82 19.42 -3.48
C ILE A 102 -5.35 18.08 -2.98
N PHE A 103 -4.51 17.04 -2.84
CA PHE A 103 -4.96 15.71 -2.42
C PHE A 103 -5.45 15.66 -0.96
N PRO A 104 -4.71 16.16 0.05
CA PRO A 104 -5.24 16.29 1.41
C PRO A 104 -6.55 17.09 1.48
N PHE A 105 -6.70 18.13 0.64
CA PHE A 105 -7.92 18.91 0.56
C PHE A 105 -9.09 18.09 -0.02
N ILE A 106 -8.86 17.33 -1.08
CA ILE A 106 -9.85 16.42 -1.67
C ILE A 106 -10.25 15.33 -0.65
N GLU A 107 -9.29 14.78 0.11
CA GLU A 107 -9.56 13.79 1.16
C GLU A 107 -10.52 14.38 2.22
N ALA A 108 -10.23 15.59 2.70
CA ALA A 108 -11.09 16.30 3.65
C ALA A 108 -12.50 16.52 3.10
N LEU A 109 -12.60 17.07 1.90
CA LEU A 109 -13.88 17.32 1.24
C LEU A 109 -14.69 16.02 1.07
N SER A 110 -14.01 14.96 0.65
CA SER A 110 -14.61 13.64 0.45
C SER A 110 -15.16 13.07 1.76
N PHE A 111 -14.42 13.17 2.85
CA PHE A 111 -14.84 12.58 4.13
C PHE A 111 -15.96 13.39 4.83
N TRP A 112 -15.85 14.71 4.91
CA TRP A 112 -16.82 15.51 5.68
C TRP A 112 -18.06 15.94 4.88
N ILE A 113 -17.96 16.04 3.55
CA ILE A 113 -19.06 16.54 2.72
C ILE A 113 -19.69 15.43 1.88
N LEU A 114 -18.87 14.63 1.19
CA LEU A 114 -19.37 13.63 0.24
C LEU A 114 -19.81 12.31 0.91
N LEU A 115 -19.09 11.87 1.95
CA LEU A 115 -19.31 10.57 2.56
C LEU A 115 -20.64 10.54 3.34
N ARG A 116 -21.57 9.72 2.87
CA ARG A 116 -22.84 9.50 3.54
C ARG A 116 -22.62 8.76 4.87
N ARG A 117 -23.29 9.21 5.93
CA ARG A 117 -23.26 8.53 7.24
C ARG A 117 -23.80 7.10 7.08
N PRO A 118 -23.19 6.11 7.75
CA PRO A 118 -23.70 4.75 7.75
C PRO A 118 -25.14 4.77 8.25
N ALA A 119 -26.06 4.20 7.48
CA ALA A 119 -27.45 4.06 7.92
C ALA A 119 -27.44 3.17 9.16
N THR A 120 -28.09 3.63 10.25
CA THR A 120 -28.30 2.83 11.45
C THR A 120 -28.91 1.50 11.01
N VAL A 121 -28.17 0.40 11.18
CA VAL A 121 -28.67 -0.93 10.87
C VAL A 121 -29.94 -1.13 11.70
N LEU A 122 -31.08 -1.36 11.04
CA LEU A 122 -32.34 -1.68 11.70
C LEU A 122 -32.13 -2.88 12.63
N PRO A 123 -32.74 -2.89 13.83
CA PRO A 123 -32.55 -3.99 14.78
C PRO A 123 -33.03 -5.30 14.14
N VAL A 124 -32.13 -6.28 14.09
CA VAL A 124 -32.44 -7.64 13.67
C VAL A 124 -33.41 -8.21 14.72
N THR A 125 -34.64 -8.54 14.31
CA THR A 125 -35.61 -9.22 15.15
C THR A 125 -35.06 -10.58 15.56
N HIS A 126 -34.99 -10.82 16.88
CA HIS A 126 -34.53 -12.06 17.47
C HIS A 126 -35.35 -13.26 16.96
N VAL A 127 -34.65 -14.26 16.41
CA VAL A 127 -35.18 -15.62 16.21
C VAL A 127 -34.37 -16.54 17.12
N ASP A 128 -35.07 -17.25 18.00
CA ASP A 128 -34.57 -18.00 19.18
C ASP A 128 -33.75 -19.26 18.88
N SER A 129 -32.92 -19.27 17.83
CA SER A 129 -32.14 -20.47 17.41
C SER A 129 -30.62 -20.32 17.54
N THR A 130 -30.13 -19.25 18.17
CA THR A 130 -28.84 -18.63 17.79
C THR A 130 -27.77 -18.66 18.89
N GLU A 131 -27.82 -19.51 19.91
CA GLU A 131 -26.82 -19.45 21.00
C GLU A 131 -25.36 -19.70 20.56
N GLN A 132 -25.09 -20.57 19.59
CA GLN A 132 -23.73 -20.79 19.06
C GLN A 132 -23.26 -19.69 18.10
N LEU A 133 -24.18 -19.08 17.36
CA LEU A 133 -23.90 -17.96 16.44
C LEU A 133 -23.72 -16.62 17.19
N ILE A 134 -24.36 -16.46 18.36
CA ILE A 134 -24.24 -15.26 19.21
C ILE A 134 -22.87 -15.16 19.90
N VAL A 135 -22.22 -16.29 20.22
CA VAL A 135 -20.90 -16.28 20.90
C VAL A 135 -19.78 -15.79 19.98
N ASP A 136 -19.85 -16.11 18.68
CA ASP A 136 -18.79 -15.76 17.72
C ASP A 136 -18.92 -14.32 17.17
N ASP A 137 -20.08 -13.69 17.35
CA ASP A 137 -20.36 -12.32 16.91
C ASP A 137 -20.16 -11.26 18.01
N LYS A 138 -19.73 -11.66 19.22
CA LYS A 138 -19.39 -10.70 20.27
C LYS A 138 -18.11 -9.92 19.90
N PRO A 139 -18.10 -8.58 20.09
CA PRO A 139 -16.91 -7.77 19.93
C PRO A 139 -15.84 -8.17 20.94
N LEU A 140 -14.58 -8.07 20.54
CA LEU A 140 -13.44 -8.34 21.43
C LEU A 140 -13.26 -7.15 22.39
N GLU A 141 -13.57 -7.35 23.67
CA GLU A 141 -13.48 -6.28 24.67
C GLU A 141 -12.12 -6.30 25.38
N GLY A 142 -11.64 -7.48 25.78
CA GLY A 142 -10.43 -7.64 26.58
C GLY A 142 -9.12 -7.65 25.78
N PHE A 143 -8.04 -7.10 26.36
CA PHE A 143 -6.68 -7.18 25.78
C PHE A 143 -6.20 -8.62 25.55
N LYS A 144 -6.48 -9.53 26.49
CA LYS A 144 -6.11 -10.95 26.40
C LYS A 144 -6.83 -11.66 25.26
N GLU A 145 -8.12 -11.37 25.08
CA GLU A 145 -8.94 -11.92 23.99
C GLU A 145 -8.47 -11.40 22.63
N LYS A 146 -8.21 -10.09 22.52
CA LYS A 146 -7.62 -9.45 21.34
C LYS A 146 -6.30 -10.11 20.94
N PHE A 147 -5.39 -10.30 21.90
CA PHE A 147 -4.09 -10.92 21.64
C PHE A 147 -4.20 -12.39 21.24
N SER A 148 -5.11 -13.14 21.87
CA SER A 148 -5.37 -14.53 21.47
C SER A 148 -5.94 -14.62 20.05
N TYR A 149 -6.80 -13.67 19.67
CA TYR A 149 -7.41 -13.64 18.34
C TYR A 149 -6.40 -13.30 17.23
N ILE A 150 -5.39 -12.46 17.51
CA ILE A 150 -4.31 -12.15 16.55
C ILE A 150 -3.64 -13.43 16.03
N LYS A 151 -3.49 -14.46 16.86
CA LYS A 151 -2.90 -15.75 16.43
C LYS A 151 -3.68 -16.40 15.27
N GLN A 152 -5.00 -16.22 15.23
CA GLN A 152 -5.84 -16.74 14.15
C GLN A 152 -5.74 -15.90 12.87
N LEU A 153 -5.32 -14.63 12.98
CA LEU A 153 -5.15 -13.72 11.86
C LEU A 153 -3.80 -13.90 11.15
N VAL A 154 -2.86 -14.62 11.74
CA VAL A 154 -1.51 -14.89 11.18
C VAL A 154 -1.59 -15.47 9.76
N LYS A 155 -2.61 -16.29 9.46
CA LYS A 155 -2.84 -16.84 8.11
C LYS A 155 -3.03 -15.78 7.02
N TYR A 156 -3.46 -14.57 7.39
CA TYR A 156 -3.58 -13.41 6.52
C TYR A 156 -2.37 -12.50 6.64
N MET A 157 -1.88 -12.29 7.86
CA MET A 157 -0.81 -11.34 8.14
C MET A 157 0.52 -11.73 7.49
N VAL A 158 0.92 -13.00 7.58
CA VAL A 158 2.24 -13.42 7.08
C VAL A 158 2.34 -13.34 5.56
N PRO A 159 1.40 -13.90 4.77
CA PRO A 159 1.47 -13.76 3.31
C PRO A 159 1.43 -12.30 2.86
N LEU A 160 0.57 -11.48 3.47
CA LEU A 160 0.44 -10.07 3.14
C LEU A 160 1.74 -9.31 3.47
N ALA A 161 2.28 -9.48 4.68
CA ALA A 161 3.53 -8.86 5.09
C ALA A 161 4.70 -9.25 4.16
N LEU A 162 4.77 -10.52 3.73
CA LEU A 162 5.81 -11.00 2.82
C LEU A 162 5.70 -10.39 1.43
N VAL A 163 4.49 -10.31 0.86
CA VAL A 163 4.28 -9.65 -0.44
C VAL A 163 4.77 -8.21 -0.39
N TYR A 164 4.32 -7.45 0.61
CA TYR A 164 4.68 -6.04 0.77
C TYR A 164 6.16 -5.86 1.11
N PHE A 165 6.76 -6.78 1.87
CA PHE A 165 8.19 -6.78 2.11
C PHE A 165 8.99 -6.93 0.80
N PHE A 166 8.67 -7.95 0.00
CA PHE A 166 9.40 -8.23 -1.25
C PHE A 166 9.21 -7.12 -2.29
N GLU A 167 7.97 -6.68 -2.49
CA GLU A 167 7.61 -5.55 -3.35
C GLU A 167 8.36 -4.28 -3.00
N TYR A 168 8.29 -3.84 -1.74
CA TYR A 168 8.94 -2.59 -1.35
C TYR A 168 10.46 -2.70 -1.31
N PHE A 169 11.00 -3.91 -1.09
CA PHE A 169 12.44 -4.15 -1.18
C PHE A 169 12.93 -3.97 -2.61
N ILE A 170 12.17 -4.45 -3.60
CA ILE A 170 12.42 -4.18 -5.02
C ILE A 170 12.31 -2.67 -5.29
N ASN A 171 11.19 -2.06 -4.92
CA ASN A 171 10.86 -0.69 -5.29
C ASN A 171 11.81 0.35 -4.69
N GLN A 172 12.21 0.16 -3.42
CA GLN A 172 13.07 1.10 -2.70
C GLN A 172 14.56 0.74 -2.78
N GLY A 173 14.90 -0.54 -2.97
CA GLY A 173 16.27 -1.02 -2.91
C GLY A 173 16.92 -1.25 -4.27
N LEU A 174 16.13 -1.67 -5.28
CA LEU A 174 16.66 -2.24 -6.52
C LEU A 174 16.29 -1.44 -7.76
N PHE A 175 15.09 -0.83 -7.84
CA PHE A 175 14.64 -0.11 -9.03
C PHE A 175 15.58 1.00 -9.50
N GLU A 176 16.13 1.80 -8.58
CA GLU A 176 17.06 2.89 -8.93
C GLU A 176 18.36 2.36 -9.58
N LEU A 177 18.76 1.13 -9.24
CA LEU A 177 19.98 0.49 -9.74
C LEU A 177 19.77 -0.18 -11.10
N VAL A 178 18.54 -0.51 -11.48
CA VAL A 178 18.22 -1.07 -12.81
C VAL A 178 18.15 0.07 -13.82
N PHE A 179 19.30 0.49 -14.32
CA PHE A 179 19.42 1.58 -15.29
C PHE A 179 19.70 1.07 -16.72
N PHE A 180 19.09 1.73 -17.72
CA PHE A 180 19.31 1.48 -19.14
C PHE A 180 19.84 2.74 -19.84
N GLU A 181 21.10 2.73 -20.26
CA GLU A 181 21.73 3.87 -20.97
C GLU A 181 21.12 4.11 -22.36
N ASN A 182 20.79 3.04 -23.10
CA ASN A 182 20.25 3.10 -24.45
C ASN A 182 18.73 3.32 -24.47
N SER A 183 18.21 4.25 -23.67
CA SER A 183 16.78 4.54 -23.60
C SER A 183 16.49 6.01 -23.88
N VAL A 184 15.29 6.29 -24.40
CA VAL A 184 14.79 7.66 -24.61
C VAL A 184 14.61 8.42 -23.29
N LEU A 185 14.55 7.69 -22.17
CA LEU A 185 14.33 8.22 -20.82
C LEU A 185 15.65 8.35 -20.06
N ASP A 186 15.88 9.48 -19.40
CA ASP A 186 16.95 9.66 -18.42
C ASP A 186 16.69 8.80 -17.16
N GLN A 187 17.73 8.55 -16.36
CA GLN A 187 17.65 7.69 -15.17
C GLN A 187 16.51 8.09 -14.23
N ALA A 188 16.35 9.40 -13.97
CA ALA A 188 15.29 9.90 -13.10
C ALA A 188 13.89 9.68 -13.71
N SER A 189 13.74 9.76 -15.03
CA SER A 189 12.46 9.45 -15.67
C SER A 189 12.19 7.95 -15.73
N GLN A 190 13.21 7.10 -15.92
CA GLN A 190 13.04 5.64 -15.86
C GLN A 190 12.46 5.23 -14.50
N TYR A 191 13.06 5.71 -13.40
CA TYR A 191 12.55 5.44 -12.05
C TYR A 191 11.10 5.93 -11.85
N ARG A 192 10.77 7.15 -12.31
CA ARG A 192 9.40 7.69 -12.21
C ARG A 192 8.39 6.87 -13.01
N TRP A 193 8.72 6.48 -14.24
CA TRP A 193 7.82 5.72 -15.10
C TRP A 193 7.65 4.27 -14.65
N LEU A 194 8.71 3.63 -14.13
CA LEU A 194 8.58 2.31 -13.49
C LEU A 194 7.63 2.37 -12.30
N ASN A 195 7.69 3.43 -11.49
CA ASN A 195 6.73 3.64 -10.40
C ASN A 195 5.29 3.82 -10.92
N VAL A 196 5.08 4.52 -12.04
CA VAL A 196 3.75 4.66 -12.65
C VAL A 196 3.22 3.31 -13.14
N ASP A 197 4.05 2.53 -13.83
CA ASP A 197 3.69 1.22 -14.38
C ASP A 197 3.36 0.20 -13.26
N TYR A 198 4.16 0.18 -12.20
CA TYR A 198 3.86 -0.53 -10.97
C TYR A 198 2.46 -0.19 -10.44
N GLN A 199 2.15 1.11 -10.30
CA GLN A 199 0.85 1.55 -9.80
C GLN A 199 -0.32 1.18 -10.73
N ILE A 200 -0.09 1.13 -12.04
CA ILE A 200 -1.08 0.63 -13.00
C ILE A 200 -1.40 -0.84 -12.71
N GLY A 201 -0.37 -1.68 -12.48
CA GLY A 201 -0.54 -3.07 -12.07
C GLY A 201 -1.33 -3.21 -10.76
N VAL A 202 -1.00 -2.40 -9.75
CA VAL A 202 -1.73 -2.35 -8.48
C VAL A 202 -3.20 -1.97 -8.70
N PHE A 203 -3.47 -0.98 -9.54
CA PHE A 203 -4.84 -0.54 -9.82
C PHE A 203 -5.67 -1.61 -10.53
N ILE A 204 -5.10 -2.26 -11.56
CA ILE A 204 -5.76 -3.34 -12.31
C ILE A 204 -6.13 -4.48 -11.35
N SER A 205 -5.16 -4.95 -10.56
CA SER A 205 -5.37 -6.08 -9.65
C SER A 205 -6.36 -5.75 -8.52
N ARG A 206 -6.28 -4.57 -7.90
CA ARG A 206 -7.24 -4.13 -6.87
C ARG A 206 -8.67 -3.97 -7.41
N SER A 207 -8.81 -3.62 -8.69
CA SER A 207 -10.12 -3.49 -9.35
C SER A 207 -10.69 -4.82 -9.82
N SER A 208 -9.88 -5.88 -9.89
CA SER A 208 -10.27 -7.18 -10.46
C SER A 208 -11.09 -8.06 -9.52
N VAL A 209 -11.12 -7.81 -8.21
CA VAL A 209 -11.64 -8.77 -7.20
C VAL A 209 -13.12 -9.16 -7.38
N ASN A 210 -13.93 -8.29 -7.99
CA ASN A 210 -15.34 -8.61 -8.28
C ASN A 210 -15.51 -9.53 -9.49
N ILE A 211 -14.45 -9.73 -10.28
CA ILE A 211 -14.40 -10.56 -11.49
C ILE A 211 -13.56 -11.81 -11.23
N PHE A 212 -12.37 -11.64 -10.65
CA PHE A 212 -11.39 -12.70 -10.40
C PHE A 212 -10.98 -12.73 -8.91
N GLN A 213 -11.15 -13.87 -8.26
CA GLN A 213 -10.84 -14.07 -6.84
C GLN A 213 -9.76 -15.13 -6.68
N LEU A 214 -8.77 -14.86 -5.84
CA LEU A 214 -7.65 -15.75 -5.57
C LEU A 214 -7.63 -16.15 -4.10
N ASP A 215 -7.95 -17.42 -3.84
CA ASP A 215 -8.03 -17.97 -2.49
C ASP A 215 -6.64 -18.32 -1.91
N LYS A 216 -5.60 -18.40 -2.73
CA LYS A 216 -4.26 -18.81 -2.32
C LYS A 216 -3.29 -17.63 -2.32
N ILE A 217 -3.46 -16.69 -1.37
CA ILE A 217 -2.64 -15.47 -1.24
C ILE A 217 -1.14 -15.80 -1.10
N TRP A 218 -0.79 -16.93 -0.46
CA TRP A 218 0.61 -17.36 -0.32
C TRP A 218 1.34 -17.55 -1.65
N LEU A 219 0.62 -17.86 -2.75
CA LEU A 219 1.23 -17.96 -4.08
C LEU A 219 1.80 -16.61 -4.53
N MET A 220 1.14 -15.51 -4.17
CA MET A 220 1.62 -14.16 -4.51
C MET A 220 2.92 -13.85 -3.77
N SER A 221 3.06 -14.29 -2.51
CA SER A 221 4.31 -14.15 -1.76
C SER A 221 5.46 -14.93 -2.44
N VAL A 222 5.18 -16.13 -2.97
CA VAL A 222 6.18 -16.94 -3.70
C VAL A 222 6.59 -16.25 -5.00
N PHE A 223 5.63 -15.77 -5.78
CA PHE A 223 5.95 -15.05 -7.02
C PHE A 223 6.69 -13.73 -6.75
N GLN A 224 6.36 -13.01 -5.68
CA GLN A 224 7.12 -11.82 -5.30
C GLN A 224 8.55 -12.16 -4.87
N PHE A 225 8.77 -13.28 -4.18
CA PHE A 225 10.14 -13.73 -3.88
C PHE A 225 10.93 -14.04 -5.16
N ILE A 226 10.29 -14.63 -6.18
CA ILE A 226 10.91 -14.85 -7.49
C ILE A 226 11.28 -13.51 -8.15
N ASN A 227 10.42 -12.50 -8.07
CA ASN A 227 10.73 -11.15 -8.55
C ASN A 227 11.94 -10.55 -7.83
N VAL A 228 12.05 -10.71 -6.50
CA VAL A 228 13.23 -10.26 -5.74
C VAL A 228 14.49 -10.93 -6.24
N ALA A 229 14.47 -12.26 -6.43
CA ALA A 229 15.62 -12.99 -6.96
C ALA A 229 16.00 -12.51 -8.37
N TYR A 230 15.01 -12.28 -9.24
CA TYR A 230 15.23 -11.69 -10.56
C TYR A 230 15.90 -10.32 -10.44
N PHE A 231 15.32 -9.37 -9.71
CA PHE A 231 15.86 -8.01 -9.60
C PHE A 231 17.23 -7.97 -8.94
N LEU A 232 17.49 -8.78 -7.91
CA LEU A 232 18.82 -8.89 -7.29
C LEU A 232 19.87 -9.40 -8.28
N THR A 233 19.55 -10.40 -9.09
CA THR A 233 20.49 -10.88 -10.11
C THR A 233 20.65 -9.87 -11.24
N GLU A 234 19.59 -9.17 -11.62
CA GLU A 234 19.62 -8.14 -12.67
C GLU A 234 20.50 -6.95 -12.29
N VAL A 235 20.42 -6.44 -11.05
CA VAL A 235 21.28 -5.33 -10.60
C VAL A 235 22.75 -5.73 -10.40
N ILE A 236 23.07 -7.02 -10.38
CA ILE A 236 24.45 -7.52 -10.26
C ILE A 236 25.03 -7.85 -11.64
N TYR A 237 24.25 -8.47 -12.52
CA TYR A 237 24.73 -9.03 -13.78
C TYR A 237 24.29 -8.26 -15.04
N PHE A 238 23.29 -7.38 -14.93
CA PHE A 238 22.75 -6.55 -16.03
C PHE A 238 22.55 -7.36 -17.32
N TYR A 239 21.75 -8.43 -17.26
CA TYR A 239 21.53 -9.33 -18.40
C TYR A 239 20.26 -9.00 -19.19
N THR A 240 19.35 -8.21 -18.63
CA THR A 240 18.09 -7.86 -19.30
C THR A 240 18.37 -6.92 -20.47
N PRO A 241 17.98 -7.24 -21.70
CA PRO A 241 18.48 -6.46 -22.83
C PRO A 241 17.62 -5.22 -23.16
N SER A 242 16.40 -5.14 -22.65
CA SER A 242 15.46 -4.07 -22.96
C SER A 242 14.69 -3.60 -21.74
N ILE A 243 14.55 -2.27 -21.61
CA ILE A 243 13.77 -1.63 -20.54
C ILE A 243 12.29 -2.09 -20.55
N TRP A 244 11.74 -2.42 -21.73
CA TRP A 244 10.34 -2.86 -21.86
C TRP A 244 10.08 -4.20 -21.17
N ILE A 245 11.09 -5.06 -21.07
CA ILE A 245 10.99 -6.32 -20.31
C ILE A 245 10.90 -6.00 -18.82
N THR A 246 11.71 -5.05 -18.34
CA THR A 246 11.63 -4.56 -16.96
C THR A 246 10.26 -3.96 -16.67
N PHE A 247 9.72 -3.12 -17.55
CA PHE A 247 8.33 -2.62 -17.43
C PHE A 247 7.33 -3.78 -17.30
N ALA A 248 7.35 -4.77 -18.21
CA ALA A 248 6.43 -5.90 -18.12
C ALA A 248 6.51 -6.66 -16.78
N ILE A 249 7.71 -6.80 -16.20
CA ILE A 249 7.92 -7.44 -14.90
C ILE A 249 7.46 -6.54 -13.75
N VAL A 250 7.67 -5.22 -13.84
CA VAL A 250 7.18 -4.25 -12.84
C VAL A 250 5.66 -4.15 -12.83
N LEU A 251 5.01 -4.16 -14.00
CA LEU A 251 3.56 -4.28 -14.10
C LEU A 251 3.05 -5.56 -13.43
N TRP A 252 3.72 -6.69 -13.68
CA TRP A 252 3.43 -7.98 -13.04
C TRP A 252 3.60 -7.94 -11.51
N GLU A 253 4.67 -7.33 -11.05
CA GLU A 253 4.98 -7.10 -9.65
C GLU A 253 3.84 -6.30 -8.97
N GLY A 254 3.39 -5.20 -9.58
CA GLY A 254 2.22 -4.44 -9.11
C GLY A 254 0.91 -5.24 -9.11
N LEU A 255 0.69 -6.13 -10.09
CA LEU A 255 -0.48 -7.01 -10.12
C LEU A 255 -0.50 -7.98 -8.92
N LEU A 256 0.65 -8.50 -8.51
CA LEU A 256 0.77 -9.39 -7.36
C LEU A 256 0.50 -8.63 -6.05
N GLY A 257 1.09 -7.45 -5.90
CA GLY A 257 0.91 -6.56 -4.76
C GLY A 257 -0.54 -6.19 -4.49
N GLY A 258 -1.16 -5.53 -5.48
CA GLY A 258 -2.55 -5.13 -5.38
C GLY A 258 -3.51 -6.31 -5.27
N GLY A 259 -3.20 -7.42 -5.94
CA GLY A 259 -3.93 -8.68 -5.86
C GLY A 259 -3.93 -9.27 -4.46
N ALA A 260 -2.77 -9.31 -3.79
CA ALA A 260 -2.63 -9.83 -2.43
C ALA A 260 -3.44 -9.01 -1.43
N TYR A 261 -3.35 -7.68 -1.54
CA TYR A 261 -4.09 -6.77 -0.67
C TYR A 261 -5.60 -6.99 -0.81
N VAL A 262 -6.14 -6.87 -2.03
CA VAL A 262 -7.59 -6.90 -2.22
C VAL A 262 -8.18 -8.27 -1.87
N ASN A 263 -7.50 -9.36 -2.25
CA ASN A 263 -8.00 -10.71 -1.97
C ASN A 263 -7.93 -11.03 -0.47
N THR A 264 -6.94 -10.51 0.26
CA THR A 264 -6.87 -10.64 1.72
C THR A 264 -8.08 -10.01 2.40
N PHE A 265 -8.33 -8.73 2.15
CA PHE A 265 -9.42 -8.02 2.83
C PHE A 265 -10.80 -8.45 2.34
N TYR A 266 -10.93 -8.79 1.07
CA TYR A 266 -12.18 -9.30 0.53
C TYR A 266 -12.55 -10.64 1.16
N ARG A 267 -11.59 -11.57 1.30
CA ARG A 267 -11.81 -12.84 2.01
C ARG A 267 -12.13 -12.64 3.48
N MET A 268 -11.39 -11.76 4.16
CA MET A 268 -11.67 -11.40 5.55
C MET A 268 -13.10 -10.87 5.74
N SER A 269 -13.61 -10.08 4.78
CA SER A 269 -14.99 -9.57 4.83
C SER A 269 -16.06 -10.66 4.75
N LYS A 270 -15.71 -11.84 4.20
CA LYS A 270 -16.58 -13.02 4.08
C LYS A 270 -16.39 -14.02 5.22
N GLU A 271 -15.15 -14.31 5.59
CA GLU A 271 -14.79 -15.35 6.57
C GLU A 271 -14.93 -14.88 8.04
N ILE A 272 -14.81 -13.58 8.33
CA ILE A 272 -14.78 -13.07 9.71
C ILE A 272 -16.16 -12.55 10.16
N PRO A 273 -16.65 -12.95 11.35
CA PRO A 273 -17.90 -12.46 11.93
C PRO A 273 -17.95 -10.93 12.06
N PRO A 274 -19.11 -10.29 11.81
CA PRO A 274 -19.28 -8.83 11.89
C PRO A 274 -18.69 -8.18 13.16
N GLY A 275 -18.95 -8.73 14.35
CA GLY A 275 -18.51 -8.15 15.62
C GLY A 275 -16.99 -8.10 15.82
N ARG A 276 -16.24 -8.96 15.14
CA ARG A 276 -14.76 -9.01 15.22
C ARG A 276 -14.06 -8.45 13.98
N ARG A 277 -14.80 -8.25 12.88
CA ARG A 277 -14.27 -7.83 11.57
C ARG A 277 -13.50 -6.52 11.64
N GLN A 278 -14.05 -5.53 12.34
CA GLN A 278 -13.41 -4.21 12.47
C GLN A 278 -12.00 -4.33 13.08
N PHE A 279 -11.88 -5.06 14.20
CA PHE A 279 -10.60 -5.31 14.85
C PHE A 279 -9.66 -6.13 13.95
N ALA A 280 -10.19 -7.19 13.33
CA ALA A 280 -9.40 -8.07 12.47
C ALA A 280 -8.79 -7.33 11.28
N MET A 281 -9.58 -6.54 10.56
CA MET A 281 -9.10 -5.76 9.40
C MET A 281 -8.06 -4.73 9.83
N ALA A 282 -8.29 -4.03 10.96
CA ALA A 282 -7.34 -3.07 11.52
C ALA A 282 -6.02 -3.72 11.98
N MET A 283 -6.05 -4.97 12.45
CA MET A 283 -4.84 -5.71 12.83
C MET A 283 -4.10 -6.26 11.62
N VAL A 284 -4.80 -6.82 10.64
CA VAL A 284 -4.17 -7.42 9.45
C VAL A 284 -3.54 -6.36 8.57
N VAL A 285 -4.18 -5.21 8.37
CA VAL A 285 -3.56 -4.13 7.59
C VAL A 285 -2.23 -3.69 8.19
N GLN A 286 -2.08 -3.66 9.51
CA GLN A 286 -0.79 -3.29 10.11
C GLN A 286 0.38 -4.20 9.69
N SER A 287 0.11 -5.43 9.25
CA SER A 287 1.13 -6.36 8.78
C SER A 287 1.81 -5.96 7.48
N ASP A 288 1.12 -5.28 6.56
CA ASP A 288 1.76 -4.74 5.35
C ASP A 288 2.82 -3.69 5.71
N SER A 289 2.50 -2.83 6.66
CA SER A 289 3.35 -1.73 7.10
C SER A 289 4.61 -2.24 7.78
N TYR A 290 4.53 -3.35 8.50
CA TYR A 290 5.70 -4.03 9.05
C TYR A 290 6.60 -4.60 7.95
N GLY A 291 6.00 -5.18 6.89
CA GLY A 291 6.73 -5.63 5.71
C GLY A 291 7.46 -4.47 5.02
N ILE A 292 6.76 -3.37 4.77
CA ILE A 292 7.31 -2.15 4.15
C ILE A 292 8.46 -1.56 4.99
N ALA A 293 8.28 -1.46 6.30
CA ALA A 293 9.31 -0.91 7.19
C ALA A 293 10.57 -1.78 7.21
N LEU A 294 10.41 -3.11 7.25
CA LEU A 294 11.53 -4.05 7.18
C LEU A 294 12.25 -3.97 5.83
N ALA A 295 11.48 -3.83 4.74
CA ALA A 295 12.04 -3.64 3.39
C ALA A 295 12.90 -2.39 3.33
N GLY A 296 12.40 -1.23 3.76
CA GLY A 296 13.15 0.02 3.76
C GLY A 296 14.43 -0.07 4.61
N PHE A 297 14.38 -0.73 5.76
CA PHE A 297 15.57 -0.94 6.60
C PHE A 297 16.61 -1.85 5.91
N LEU A 298 16.18 -2.93 5.25
CA LEU A 298 17.09 -3.86 4.56
C LEU A 298 17.59 -3.34 3.21
N SER A 299 16.85 -2.45 2.56
CA SER A 299 17.26 -1.83 1.30
C SER A 299 18.55 -1.02 1.46
N ILE A 300 18.76 -0.34 2.59
CA ILE A 300 19.96 0.47 2.84
C ILE A 300 21.26 -0.36 2.80
N PRO A 301 21.45 -1.40 3.65
CA PRO A 301 22.69 -2.19 3.62
C PRO A 301 22.85 -2.96 2.32
N VAL A 302 21.76 -3.42 1.70
CA VAL A 302 21.83 -4.14 0.41
C VAL A 302 22.27 -3.19 -0.71
N HIS A 303 21.69 -2.00 -0.79
CA HIS A 303 22.08 -0.98 -1.77
C HIS A 303 23.57 -0.63 -1.61
N ASN A 304 24.03 -0.39 -0.37
CA ASN A 304 25.45 -0.12 -0.10
C ASN A 304 26.36 -1.29 -0.50
N ALA A 305 25.93 -2.53 -0.27
CA ALA A 305 26.69 -3.71 -0.67
C ALA A 305 26.77 -3.82 -2.21
N ILE A 306 25.68 -3.60 -2.93
CA ILE A 306 25.66 -3.63 -4.40
C ILE A 306 26.53 -2.51 -4.97
N CYS A 307 26.44 -1.29 -4.44
CA CYS A 307 27.26 -0.16 -4.87
C CYS A 307 28.77 -0.34 -4.58
N SER A 308 29.15 -1.29 -3.70
CA SER A 308 30.55 -1.65 -3.46
C SER A 308 31.11 -2.66 -4.48
N LEU A 309 30.26 -3.30 -5.27
CA LEU A 309 30.68 -4.21 -6.33
C LEU A 309 31.25 -3.42 -7.52
N PRO A 310 32.11 -4.04 -8.36
CA PRO A 310 32.56 -3.42 -9.59
C PRO A 310 31.36 -3.01 -10.46
N ALA A 311 31.43 -1.83 -11.07
CA ALA A 311 30.39 -1.35 -11.99
C ALA A 311 30.19 -2.38 -13.11
N ALA A 312 29.05 -3.07 -13.09
CA ALA A 312 28.71 -4.03 -14.12
C ALA A 312 28.23 -3.31 -15.38
N VAL A 313 28.72 -3.75 -16.53
CA VAL A 313 28.32 -3.25 -17.84
C VAL A 313 27.27 -4.20 -18.41
N ARG A 314 26.16 -3.66 -18.92
CA ARG A 314 25.06 -4.47 -19.48
C ARG A 314 25.59 -5.37 -20.59
N SER A 315 25.48 -6.68 -20.40
CA SER A 315 26.17 -7.69 -21.21
C SER A 315 25.49 -7.96 -22.56
N ILE A 316 24.22 -7.59 -22.70
CA ILE A 316 23.41 -7.76 -23.91
C ILE A 316 22.65 -6.47 -24.18
N THR A 317 22.86 -5.87 -25.36
CA THR A 317 22.14 -4.69 -25.85
C THR A 317 21.51 -5.03 -27.20
N TRP A 318 20.18 -4.87 -27.32
CA TRP A 318 19.46 -4.97 -28.59
C TRP A 318 18.99 -3.60 -29.07
#